data_AF-A0A3D0HXR8-F1
#
_entry.id   AF-A0A3D0HXR8-F1
#
_cell.length_a   1.000
_cell.length_b   1.000
_cell.length_c   1.000
_cell.angle_alpha   90.00
_cell.angle_beta   90.00
_cell.angle_gamma   90.00
#
_symmetry.space_group_name_H-M   'P 1'
#
loop_
_entity.id
_entity.type
_entity.pdbx_description
1 polymer ?
#
loop_
_entity_poly.entity_id
_entity_poly.type
_entity_poly.pdbx_seq_one_letter_code
_entity_poly.pdbx_strand_id
1 'polypeptide(L)'
;MKDINNYKDFRDKWKHEDLLINHRISWLFITQTILITGYINILMNDSDLILEKAILNCMVAIGIIFTIVIGISIFAAIIAMKDLKRNFKGNQLIETSIRATRWGFFASRLIPILFLFLWFGLMIFNLFFR
;
A
#
# COMPACT_ATOMS: atom_id res chain seq x y z
N MET A 1 -38.79 -8.31 -0.93
CA MET A 1 -38.00 -8.42 0.31
C MET A 1 -36.64 -9.10 0.12
N LYS A 2 -36.52 -10.15 -0.71
CA LYS A 2 -35.25 -10.87 -0.95
C LYS A 2 -34.14 -9.99 -1.56
N ASP A 3 -34.50 -9.04 -2.43
CA ASP A 3 -33.52 -8.18 -3.11
C ASP A 3 -32.90 -7.11 -2.21
N ILE A 4 -33.63 -6.64 -1.19
CA ILE A 4 -33.14 -5.63 -0.22
C ILE A 4 -32.07 -6.25 0.69
N ASN A 5 -32.28 -7.50 1.15
CA ASN A 5 -31.28 -8.21 1.95
C ASN A 5 -30.02 -8.52 1.12
N ASN A 6 -30.18 -8.96 -0.13
CA ASN A 6 -29.06 -9.19 -1.04
C ASN A 6 -28.24 -7.92 -1.31
N TYR A 7 -28.90 -6.76 -1.43
CA TYR A 7 -28.21 -5.49 -1.62
C TYR A 7 -27.46 -5.03 -0.36
N LYS A 8 -28.07 -5.18 0.82
CA LYS A 8 -27.44 -4.82 2.10
C LYS A 8 -26.17 -5.64 2.34
N ASP A 9 -26.25 -6.96 2.19
CA ASP A 9 -25.11 -7.86 2.38
C ASP A 9 -23.98 -7.56 1.39
N PHE A 10 -24.33 -7.23 0.14
CA PHE A 10 -23.35 -6.82 -0.88
C PHE A 10 -22.67 -5.50 -0.50
N ARG A 11 -23.44 -4.49 -0.09
CA ARG A 11 -22.92 -3.18 0.32
C ARG A 11 -22.00 -3.30 1.54
N ASP A 12 -22.36 -4.14 2.50
CA ASP A 12 -21.54 -4.38 3.69
C ASP A 12 -20.21 -5.06 3.34
N LYS A 13 -20.22 -6.06 2.45
CA LYS A 13 -19.00 -6.66 1.91
C LYS A 13 -18.14 -5.66 1.14
N TRP A 14 -18.76 -4.83 0.30
CA TRP A 14 -18.04 -3.80 -0.45
C TRP A 14 -17.34 -2.80 0.47
N LYS A 15 -18.06 -2.32 1.49
CA LYS A 15 -17.51 -1.41 2.51
C LYS A 15 -16.38 -2.07 3.30
N HIS A 16 -16.52 -3.36 3.61
CA HIS A 16 -15.47 -4.11 4.31
C HIS A 16 -14.18 -4.17 3.48
N GLU A 17 -14.26 -4.50 2.19
CA GLU A 17 -13.09 -4.52 1.30
C GLU A 17 -12.44 -3.14 1.14
N ASP A 18 -13.24 -2.08 1.01
CA ASP A 18 -12.72 -0.69 0.95
C ASP A 18 -11.97 -0.30 2.22
N LEU A 19 -12.53 -0.65 3.39
CA LEU A 19 -11.88 -0.43 4.68
C LEU A 19 -10.59 -1.24 4.82
N LEU A 20 -10.56 -2.48 4.33
CA LEU A 20 -9.34 -3.31 4.32
C LEU A 20 -8.23 -2.67 3.46
N ILE A 21 -8.57 -2.12 2.29
CA ILE A 21 -7.61 -1.40 1.43
C ILE A 21 -7.06 -0.17 2.17
N ASN A 22 -7.94 0.66 2.74
CA ASN A 22 -7.54 1.84 3.49
C ASN A 22 -6.63 1.49 4.68
N HIS A 23 -6.96 0.44 5.43
CA HIS A 23 -6.14 -0.02 6.54
C HIS A 23 -4.75 -0.47 6.08
N ARG A 24 -4.65 -1.22 4.96
CA ARG A 24 -3.36 -1.65 4.39
C ARG A 24 -2.52 -0.46 3.92
N ILE A 25 -3.14 0.53 3.31
CA ILE A 25 -2.46 1.78 2.91
C ILE A 25 -1.95 2.52 4.15
N SER A 26 -2.75 2.64 5.21
CA SER A 26 -2.32 3.25 6.47
C SER A 26 -1.13 2.52 7.09
N TRP A 27 -1.17 1.19 7.13
CA TRP A 27 -0.03 0.38 7.59
C TRP A 27 1.23 0.61 6.75
N LEU A 28 1.08 0.74 5.44
CA LEU A 28 2.20 1.10 4.57
C LEU A 28 2.76 2.46 4.99
N PHE A 29 1.94 3.52 5.04
CA PHE A 29 2.42 4.85 5.41
C PHE A 29 3.13 4.90 6.77
N ILE A 30 2.55 4.26 7.80
CA ILE A 30 3.14 4.24 9.14
C ILE A 30 4.50 3.55 9.11
N THR A 31 4.59 2.35 8.54
CA THR A 31 5.86 1.60 8.47
C THR A 31 6.92 2.36 7.68
N GLN A 32 6.56 2.94 6.54
CA GLN A 32 7.48 3.72 5.72
C GLN A 32 7.97 4.98 6.43
N THR A 33 7.08 5.68 7.15
CA THR A 33 7.44 6.87 7.93
C THR A 33 8.47 6.53 9.00
N ILE A 34 8.27 5.44 9.74
CA ILE A 34 9.20 4.98 10.77
C ILE A 34 10.55 4.61 10.15
N LEU A 35 10.55 3.83 9.07
CA LEU A 35 11.78 3.39 8.42
C LEU A 35 12.59 4.56 7.84
N ILE A 36 11.93 5.51 7.16
CA ILE A 36 12.59 6.70 6.61
C ILE A 36 13.13 7.58 7.74
N THR A 37 12.38 7.75 8.82
CA THR A 37 12.82 8.55 9.98
C THR A 37 14.06 7.93 10.62
N GLY A 38 14.06 6.62 10.83
CA GLY A 38 15.24 5.90 11.33
C GLY A 38 16.43 5.98 10.37
N TYR A 39 16.19 5.86 9.06
CA TYR A 39 17.22 5.97 8.03
C TYR A 39 17.92 7.34 8.09
N ILE A 40 17.14 8.43 8.16
CA ILE A 40 17.68 9.80 8.24
C ILE A 40 18.45 10.00 9.54
N ASN A 41 17.94 9.51 10.68
CA ASN A 41 18.62 9.63 11.96
C ASN A 41 19.99 8.94 11.97
N ILE A 42 20.12 7.80 11.30
CA ILE A 42 21.41 7.12 11.18
C ILE A 42 22.35 7.93 10.29
N LEU A 43 21.84 8.42 9.15
CA LEU A 43 22.62 9.24 8.21
C LEU A 43 23.18 10.53 8.84
N MET A 44 22.48 11.09 9.82
CA MET A 44 22.90 12.31 10.52
C MET A 44 23.86 12.08 11.68
N ASN A 45 24.03 10.84 12.14
CA ASN A 45 24.91 10.52 13.27
C ASN A 45 26.29 10.08 12.78
N ASP A 46 27.33 10.75 13.28
CA ASP A 46 28.71 10.40 13.01
C ASP A 46 29.08 9.14 13.83
N SER A 47 28.95 7.98 13.19
CA SER A 47 29.14 6.66 13.81
C SER A 47 30.10 5.80 12.97
N ASP A 48 30.45 4.61 13.46
CA ASP A 48 31.37 3.72 12.74
C ASP A 48 30.85 3.38 11.35
N LEU A 49 31.63 3.74 10.32
CA LEU A 49 31.23 3.73 8.91
C LEU A 49 30.80 2.33 8.42
N ILE A 50 31.40 1.26 8.94
CA ILE A 50 31.07 -0.12 8.54
C ILE A 50 29.70 -0.52 9.11
N LEU A 51 29.49 -0.27 10.41
CA LEU A 51 28.24 -0.61 11.08
C LEU A 51 27.09 0.23 10.52
N GLU A 52 27.33 1.51 10.25
CA GLU A 52 26.35 2.41 9.66
C GLU A 52 25.88 1.91 8.29
N LYS A 53 26.83 1.57 7.39
CA LYS A 53 26.51 1.06 6.05
C LYS A 53 25.71 -0.24 6.10
N ALA A 54 26.06 -1.15 7.03
CA ALA A 54 25.33 -2.40 7.22
C ALA A 54 23.88 -2.16 7.68
N ILE A 55 23.68 -1.26 8.65
CA ILE A 55 22.33 -0.96 9.17
C ILE A 55 21.49 -0.26 8.08
N LEU A 56 22.04 0.71 7.35
CA LEU A 56 21.32 1.40 6.29
C LEU A 56 20.89 0.45 5.17
N ASN A 57 21.77 -0.45 4.73
CA ASN A 57 21.42 -1.46 3.75
C ASN A 57 20.34 -2.42 4.26
N CYS A 58 20.40 -2.81 5.54
CA CYS A 58 19.37 -3.61 6.18
C CYS A 58 18.02 -2.89 6.22
N MET A 59 17.99 -1.61 6.60
CA MET A 59 16.77 -0.80 6.61
C MET A 59 16.15 -0.67 5.21
N VAL A 60 16.98 -0.45 4.19
CA VAL A 60 16.51 -0.40 2.79
C VAL A 60 15.91 -1.73 2.37
N ALA A 61 16.57 -2.86 2.67
CA ALA A 61 16.04 -4.18 2.36
C ALA A 61 14.69 -4.44 3.06
N ILE A 62 14.58 -4.08 4.35
CA ILE A 62 13.32 -4.15 5.11
C ILE A 62 12.24 -3.29 4.45
N GLY A 63 12.57 -2.05 4.06
CA GLY A 63 11.66 -1.13 3.36
C GLY A 63 11.11 -1.71 2.07
N ILE A 64 11.96 -2.33 1.24
CA ILE A 64 11.56 -3.03 0.01
C ILE A 64 10.61 -4.18 0.34
N ILE A 65 10.98 -5.05 1.29
CA ILE A 65 10.19 -6.23 1.66
C ILE A 65 8.80 -5.82 2.16
N PHE A 66 8.71 -4.87 3.09
CA PHE A 66 7.43 -4.37 3.60
C PHE A 66 6.57 -3.77 2.49
N THR A 67 7.18 -2.98 1.60
CA THR A 67 6.48 -2.36 0.48
C THR A 67 5.91 -3.41 -0.47
N ILE A 68 6.68 -4.47 -0.79
CA ILE A 68 6.22 -5.57 -1.64
C ILE A 68 5.09 -6.35 -0.97
N VAL A 69 5.26 -6.76 0.29
CA VAL A 69 4.28 -7.57 1.03
C VAL A 69 2.95 -6.83 1.16
N ILE A 70 2.98 -5.57 1.62
CA ILE A 70 1.77 -4.76 1.77
C ILE A 70 1.20 -4.40 0.39
N GLY A 71 2.05 -4.12 -0.60
CA GLY A 71 1.66 -3.88 -1.98
C GLY A 71 0.84 -5.03 -2.55
N ILE A 72 1.36 -6.27 -2.51
CA ILE A 72 0.66 -7.48 -2.94
C ILE A 72 -0.69 -7.61 -2.23
N SER A 73 -0.72 -7.36 -0.92
CA SER A 73 -1.97 -7.38 -0.16
C SER A 73 -2.99 -6.35 -0.66
N ILE A 74 -2.57 -5.12 -0.96
CA ILE A 74 -3.45 -4.09 -1.55
C ILE A 74 -3.98 -4.56 -2.93
N PHE A 75 -3.11 -5.08 -3.79
CA PHE A 75 -3.52 -5.62 -5.10
C PHE A 75 -4.54 -6.75 -4.97
N ALA A 76 -4.36 -7.66 -4.01
CA ALA A 76 -5.29 -8.75 -3.73
C ALA A 76 -6.68 -8.25 -3.34
N ALA A 77 -6.80 -7.24 -2.46
CA ALA A 77 -8.10 -6.65 -2.13
C ALA A 77 -8.74 -5.94 -3.32
N ILE A 78 -7.97 -5.23 -4.15
CA ILE A 78 -8.50 -4.59 -5.35
C ILE A 78 -9.08 -5.64 -6.32
N ILE A 79 -8.45 -6.81 -6.44
CA ILE A 79 -8.96 -7.92 -7.26
C ILE A 79 -10.25 -8.47 -6.63
N ALA A 80 -10.27 -8.73 -5.33
CA ALA A 80 -11.45 -9.20 -4.61
C ALA A 80 -12.65 -8.24 -4.77
N MET A 81 -12.42 -6.94 -4.71
CA MET A 81 -13.44 -5.90 -4.89
C MET A 81 -13.97 -5.86 -6.34
N LYS A 82 -13.12 -6.10 -7.34
CA LYS A 82 -13.54 -6.24 -8.75
C LYS A 82 -14.36 -7.50 -8.98
N ASP A 83 -13.97 -8.61 -8.37
CA ASP A 83 -14.72 -9.87 -8.45
C ASP A 83 -16.08 -9.73 -7.77
N LEU A 84 -16.15 -9.05 -6.63
CA LEU A 84 -17.39 -8.69 -5.97
C LEU A 84 -18.29 -7.87 -6.91
N LYS A 85 -17.75 -6.84 -7.58
CA LYS A 85 -18.49 -6.04 -8.58
C LYS A 85 -19.04 -6.92 -9.72
N ARG A 86 -18.22 -7.82 -10.26
CA ARG A 86 -18.57 -8.66 -11.41
C ARG A 86 -19.66 -9.68 -11.09
N ASN A 87 -19.66 -10.22 -9.87
CA ASN A 87 -20.61 -11.27 -9.46
C ASN A 87 -21.97 -10.71 -9.00
N PHE A 88 -22.10 -9.40 -8.83
CA PHE A 88 -23.36 -8.77 -8.46
C PHE A 88 -24.26 -8.56 -9.69
N LYS A 89 -25.38 -9.27 -9.73
CA LYS A 89 -26.37 -9.21 -10.83
C LYS A 89 -27.45 -8.13 -10.64
N GLY A 90 -27.33 -7.26 -9.64
CA GLY A 90 -28.35 -6.24 -9.34
C GLY A 90 -28.13 -4.95 -10.14
N ASN A 91 -29.18 -4.44 -10.79
CA ASN A 91 -29.20 -3.15 -11.49
C ASN A 91 -29.11 -1.92 -10.56
N GLN A 92 -29.03 -2.10 -9.24
CA GLN A 92 -29.07 -1.04 -8.22
C GLN A 92 -27.71 -0.74 -7.59
N LEU A 93 -26.61 -0.88 -8.33
CA LEU A 93 -25.36 -0.28 -7.88
C LEU A 93 -25.58 1.24 -7.87
N ILE A 94 -25.71 1.81 -6.66
CA ILE A 94 -25.55 3.25 -6.47
C ILE A 94 -24.09 3.52 -6.81
N GLU A 95 -23.83 3.74 -8.10
CA GLU A 95 -22.49 4.00 -8.59
C GLU A 95 -22.05 5.34 -7.99
N THR A 96 -21.01 5.29 -7.16
CA THR A 96 -20.18 6.47 -6.96
C THR A 96 -19.63 6.90 -8.32
N SER A 97 -19.31 8.18 -8.49
CA SER A 97 -18.89 8.67 -9.81
C SER A 97 -17.75 7.79 -10.35
N ILE A 98 -17.89 7.34 -11.60
CA ILE A 98 -16.90 6.47 -12.27
C ILE A 98 -15.48 7.05 -12.15
N ARG A 99 -15.38 8.39 -12.12
CA ARG A 99 -14.13 9.11 -11.90
C ARG A 99 -13.57 8.85 -10.50
N ALA A 100 -14.37 9.02 -9.44
CA ALA A 100 -13.92 8.80 -8.06
C ALA A 100 -13.42 7.37 -7.85
N THR A 101 -14.12 6.35 -8.37
CA THR A 101 -13.68 4.95 -8.26
C THR A 101 -12.38 4.69 -9.00
N ARG A 102 -12.21 5.23 -10.23
CA ARG A 102 -10.97 5.05 -11.00
C ARG A 102 -9.78 5.73 -10.33
N TRP A 103 -9.95 6.95 -9.84
CA TRP A 103 -8.89 7.69 -9.14
C TRP A 103 -8.55 7.07 -7.78
N GLY A 104 -9.54 6.55 -7.04
CA GLY A 104 -9.29 5.81 -5.80
C GLY A 104 -8.39 4.60 -6.02
N PHE A 105 -8.71 3.74 -7.01
CA PHE A 105 -7.86 2.60 -7.35
C PHE A 105 -6.48 3.00 -7.88
N PHE A 106 -6.40 4.13 -8.61
CA PHE A 106 -5.13 4.63 -9.11
C PHE A 106 -4.23 5.05 -7.94
N ALA A 107 -4.75 5.82 -6.99
CA ALA A 107 -4.02 6.24 -5.80
C ALA A 107 -3.52 5.04 -4.98
N SER A 108 -4.39 4.07 -4.69
CA SER A 108 -4.02 2.87 -3.90
C SER A 108 -2.90 2.04 -4.54
N ARG A 109 -2.79 2.02 -5.87
CA ARG A 109 -1.71 1.31 -6.58
C ARG A 109 -0.43 2.13 -6.68
N LEU A 110 -0.56 3.45 -6.83
CA LEU A 110 0.59 4.33 -7.01
C LEU A 110 1.43 4.42 -5.73
N ILE A 111 0.81 4.40 -4.55
CA ILE A 111 1.49 4.56 -3.26
C ILE A 111 2.57 3.48 -3.04
N PRO A 112 2.29 2.16 -3.14
CA PRO A 112 3.33 1.13 -3.05
C PRO A 112 4.44 1.29 -4.09
N ILE A 113 4.09 1.67 -5.33
CA ILE A 113 5.06 1.85 -6.41
C ILE A 113 6.03 2.99 -6.08
N LEU A 114 5.53 4.12 -5.58
CA LEU A 114 6.36 5.27 -5.20
C LEU A 114 7.34 4.92 -4.08
N PHE A 115 6.90 4.21 -3.04
CA PHE A 115 7.79 3.76 -1.97
C PHE A 115 8.83 2.76 -2.47
N LEU A 116 8.46 1.87 -3.38
CA LEU A 116 9.38 0.92 -3.96
C LEU A 116 10.48 1.65 -4.75
N PHE A 117 10.11 2.63 -5.59
CA PHE A 117 11.09 3.49 -6.27
C PHE A 117 11.99 4.25 -5.30
N LEU A 118 11.45 4.78 -4.20
CA LEU A 118 12.24 5.45 -3.17
C LEU A 118 13.32 4.52 -2.60
N TRP A 119 12.94 3.31 -2.17
CA TRP A 119 13.91 2.37 -1.59
C TRP A 119 14.93 1.86 -2.58
N PHE A 120 14.54 1.59 -3.82
CA PHE A 120 15.49 1.24 -4.87
C PHE A 120 16.45 2.40 -5.17
N GLY A 121 15.96 3.65 -5.16
CA GLY A 121 16.80 4.84 -5.27
C GLY A 121 17.82 4.92 -4.14
N LEU A 122 17.39 4.71 -2.89
CA LEU A 122 18.27 4.68 -1.72
C LEU A 122 19.28 3.52 -1.76
N MET A 123 18.87 2.35 -2.24
CA MET A 123 19.75 1.20 -2.43
C MET A 123 20.89 1.51 -3.40
N ILE A 124 20.54 2.10 -4.56
CA ILE A 124 21.52 2.51 -5.57
C ILE A 124 22.43 3.60 -4.98
N PHE A 125 21.86 4.57 -4.27
CA PHE A 125 22.65 5.61 -3.62
C PHE A 125 23.69 5.04 -2.65
N ASN A 126 23.29 4.12 -1.77
CA ASN A 126 24.19 3.47 -0.80
C ASN A 126 25.24 2.54 -1.42
N LEU A 127 25.00 2.04 -2.64
CA LEU A 127 25.93 1.18 -3.35
C LEU A 127 27.01 1.98 -4.08
N PHE A 128 26.65 3.12 -4.69
CA PHE A 128 27.52 3.84 -5.62
C PHE A 128 28.15 5.12 -5.06
N PHE A 129 27.47 5.81 -4.15
CA PHE A 129 27.91 7.14 -3.69
C PHE A 129 28.45 7.14 -2.26
N ARG A 130 28.47 5.97 -1.60
CA ARG A 130 28.93 5.76 -0.23
C ARG A 130 29.72 4.46 -0.12
#